data_AF-A0A372ZMH4-F1
#
_entry.id   AF-A0A372ZMH4-F1
#
_cell.length_a   1.000
_cell.length_b   1.000
_cell.length_c   1.000
_cell.angle_alpha   90.00
_cell.angle_beta   90.00
_cell.angle_gamma   90.00
#
_symmetry.space_group_name_H-M   'P 1'
#
loop_
_entity.id
_entity.type
_entity.pdbx_description
1 polymer ?
#
loop_
_entity_poly.entity_id
_entity_poly.type
_entity_poly.pdbx_seq_one_letter_code
_entity_poly.pdbx_strand_id
1 'polypeptide(L)'
;MALSTKAAALALALLGALPAQGAAAAQSAPGTWAAAVHVKETQVVTIGWNYNGNPVGKYDWVGLYNCDPDKCGVNSYVSGAWQWASYGTSYTFTRELTDSLVGAYWTGYVSYDYASGQYRLMSSQMNILA
;
A
#
# COMPACT_ATOMS: atom_id res chain seq x y z
N MET A 1 69.65 -22.59 -22.05
CA MET A 1 69.07 -21.41 -21.37
C MET A 1 67.58 -21.36 -21.67
N ALA A 2 66.73 -21.51 -20.65
CA ALA A 2 65.40 -20.92 -20.54
C ALA A 2 64.82 -21.33 -19.16
N LEU A 3 64.96 -20.45 -18.16
CA LEU A 3 64.04 -20.43 -17.03
C LEU A 3 62.75 -19.75 -17.51
N SER A 4 61.58 -20.25 -17.12
CA SER A 4 60.59 -19.42 -16.42
C SER A 4 59.38 -20.25 -15.97
N THR A 5 59.28 -20.37 -14.64
CA THR A 5 58.14 -20.72 -13.81
C THR A 5 56.85 -19.95 -14.14
N LYS A 6 55.71 -20.65 -14.22
CA LYS A 6 54.42 -20.16 -13.68
C LYS A 6 53.58 -21.31 -13.14
N ALA A 7 53.51 -21.37 -11.82
CA ALA A 7 52.49 -22.09 -11.07
C ALA A 7 51.21 -21.26 -11.00
N ALA A 8 50.05 -21.92 -11.05
CA ALA A 8 48.92 -21.70 -10.14
C ALA A 8 47.77 -22.62 -10.56
N ALA A 9 47.56 -23.68 -9.78
CA ALA A 9 46.32 -24.44 -9.79
C ALA A 9 45.21 -23.60 -9.15
N LEU A 10 44.02 -23.56 -9.74
CA LEU A 10 42.81 -23.10 -9.07
C LEU A 10 41.70 -24.12 -9.34
N ALA A 11 41.36 -24.88 -8.32
CA ALA A 11 40.17 -25.70 -8.24
C ALA A 11 39.33 -25.17 -7.07
N LEU A 12 38.03 -24.90 -7.28
CA LEU A 12 36.96 -25.45 -6.44
C LEU A 12 35.56 -25.18 -7.02
N ALA A 13 34.64 -26.03 -6.59
CA ALA A 13 33.44 -26.49 -7.25
C ALA A 13 32.15 -25.69 -6.98
N LEU A 14 31.17 -25.98 -7.84
CA LEU A 14 29.71 -25.99 -7.68
C LEU A 14 29.10 -25.53 -6.34
N LEU A 15 28.34 -24.44 -6.40
CA LEU A 15 27.08 -24.19 -5.66
C LEU A 15 26.29 -23.20 -6.55
N GLY A 16 25.14 -23.53 -7.12
CA GLY A 16 23.86 -23.68 -6.43
C GLY A 16 22.91 -22.56 -6.91
N ALA A 17 21.76 -22.93 -7.47
CA ALA A 17 20.48 -22.22 -7.56
C ALA A 17 20.42 -20.67 -7.77
N LEU A 18 19.75 -20.29 -8.88
CA LEU A 18 18.84 -19.13 -9.11
C LEU A 18 18.29 -18.42 -7.83
N PRO A 19 17.94 -17.11 -7.88
CA PRO A 19 17.01 -16.60 -8.90
C PRO A 19 17.31 -15.21 -9.49
N ALA A 20 16.68 -14.99 -10.65
CA ALA A 20 16.43 -13.68 -11.23
C ALA A 20 15.77 -12.77 -10.18
N GLN A 21 16.52 -11.79 -9.68
CA GLN A 21 15.92 -10.64 -9.02
C GLN A 21 15.30 -9.77 -10.11
N GLY A 22 14.02 -10.05 -10.37
CA GLY A 22 13.14 -9.08 -11.01
C GLY A 22 13.24 -7.78 -10.22
N ALA A 23 13.54 -6.69 -10.91
CA ALA A 23 13.45 -5.36 -10.35
C ALA A 23 12.05 -5.22 -9.72
N ALA A 24 12.01 -5.09 -8.39
CA ALA A 24 10.79 -4.79 -7.68
C ALA A 24 10.24 -3.47 -8.26
N ALA A 25 9.16 -3.55 -9.02
CA ALA A 25 8.45 -2.37 -9.46
C ALA A 25 8.09 -1.56 -8.23
N ALA A 26 8.42 -0.27 -8.26
CA ALA A 26 8.35 0.64 -7.13
C ALA A 26 7.00 0.52 -6.41
N GLN A 27 7.05 0.02 -5.18
CA GLN A 27 5.94 -0.05 -4.24
C GLN A 27 5.51 1.37 -3.88
N SER A 28 4.51 1.87 -4.59
CA SER A 28 4.17 3.28 -4.58
C SER A 28 2.96 3.52 -3.67
N ALA A 29 3.24 3.80 -2.41
CA ALA A 29 2.24 4.34 -1.50
C ALA A 29 1.83 5.76 -1.95
N PRO A 30 0.64 6.25 -1.57
CA PRO A 30 0.32 7.67 -1.67
C PRO A 30 1.38 8.43 -0.87
N GLY A 31 2.00 9.40 -1.52
CA GLY A 31 3.06 10.19 -0.90
C GLY A 31 2.54 11.07 0.25
N THR A 32 1.24 11.38 0.28
CA THR A 32 0.61 12.19 1.34
C THR A 32 -0.90 11.99 1.37
N TRP A 33 -1.50 12.00 2.57
CA TRP A 33 -2.95 12.13 2.76
C TRP A 33 -3.30 13.62 2.76
N ALA A 34 -4.26 14.02 1.91
CA ALA A 34 -4.56 15.43 1.65
C ALA A 34 -5.52 16.02 2.71
N ALA A 35 -6.60 15.31 3.03
CA ALA A 35 -7.50 15.60 4.14
C ALA A 35 -8.57 14.51 4.21
N ALA A 36 -9.00 14.14 5.41
CA ALA A 36 -10.26 13.45 5.61
C ALA A 36 -11.27 14.46 6.17
N VAL A 37 -12.22 14.92 5.36
CA VAL A 37 -13.23 15.90 5.76
C VAL A 37 -14.49 15.15 6.17
N HIS A 38 -14.90 15.33 7.42
CA HIS A 38 -16.15 14.81 7.94
C HIS A 38 -17.14 15.94 8.19
N VAL A 39 -18.36 15.78 7.68
CA VAL A 39 -19.48 16.66 7.98
C VAL A 39 -20.50 15.85 8.77
N LYS A 40 -20.58 16.10 10.08
CA LYS A 40 -21.39 15.30 11.02
C LYS A 40 -22.89 15.46 10.76
N GLU A 41 -23.33 16.65 10.36
CA GLU A 41 -24.73 16.95 10.05
C GLU A 41 -25.23 16.18 8.84
N THR A 42 -24.35 15.90 7.87
CA THR A 42 -24.70 15.22 6.61
C THR A 42 -24.15 13.81 6.52
N GLN A 43 -23.38 13.37 7.52
CA GLN A 43 -22.76 12.05 7.62
C GLN A 43 -21.92 11.70 6.38
N VAL A 44 -21.19 12.70 5.91
CA VAL A 44 -20.34 12.62 4.72
C VAL A 44 -18.89 12.60 5.17
N VAL A 45 -18.13 11.65 4.64
CA VAL A 45 -16.67 11.63 4.79
C VAL A 45 -16.04 11.67 3.39
N THR A 46 -15.18 12.65 3.18
CA THR A 46 -14.37 12.77 1.98
C THR A 46 -12.94 12.42 2.32
N ILE A 47 -12.39 11.42 1.63
CA ILE A 47 -11.00 11.01 1.79
C ILE A 47 -10.23 11.54 0.58
N GLY A 48 -9.22 12.37 0.83
CA GLY A 48 -8.29 12.86 -0.18
C GLY A 48 -6.88 12.33 0.06
N TRP A 49 -6.18 11.99 -1.00
CA TRP A 49 -4.79 11.54 -1.00
C TRP A 49 -4.05 12.06 -2.24
N ASN A 50 -2.73 11.93 -2.28
CA ASN A 50 -1.93 12.31 -3.43
C ASN A 50 -0.88 11.23 -3.69
N TYR A 51 -0.69 10.88 -4.95
CA TYR A 51 0.33 9.94 -5.38
C TYR A 51 1.74 10.55 -5.37
N ASN A 52 1.90 11.87 -5.29
CA ASN A 52 3.19 12.56 -5.28
C ASN A 52 4.12 12.13 -6.41
N GLY A 53 3.56 11.93 -7.61
CA GLY A 53 4.28 11.43 -8.78
C GLY A 53 4.50 9.92 -8.84
N ASN A 54 4.06 9.17 -7.82
CA ASN A 54 4.11 7.72 -7.82
C ASN A 54 3.03 7.10 -8.73
N PRO A 55 3.33 6.00 -9.43
CA PRO A 55 2.35 5.31 -10.26
C PRO A 55 1.30 4.60 -9.40
N VAL A 56 0.06 4.58 -9.87
CA VAL A 56 -1.04 3.86 -9.24
C VAL A 56 -1.23 2.53 -9.92
N GLY A 57 -1.18 1.44 -9.15
CA GLY A 57 -1.50 0.12 -9.66
C GLY A 57 -2.98 0.02 -10.05
N LYS A 58 -3.26 -0.71 -11.13
CA LYS A 58 -4.65 -0.96 -11.60
C LYS A 58 -5.56 -1.51 -10.50
N TYR A 59 -5.00 -2.33 -9.62
CA TYR A 59 -5.70 -2.98 -8.50
C TYR A 59 -5.39 -2.34 -7.16
N ASP A 60 -4.81 -1.14 -7.14
CA ASP A 60 -4.62 -0.42 -5.90
C ASP A 60 -5.91 0.28 -5.50
N TRP A 61 -6.16 0.39 -4.21
CA TRP A 61 -7.40 0.95 -3.68
C TRP A 61 -7.18 1.62 -2.33
N VAL A 62 -8.11 2.52 -2.00
CA VAL A 62 -8.13 3.25 -0.72
C VAL A 62 -9.39 2.86 0.03
N GLY A 63 -9.24 2.44 1.28
CA GLY A 63 -10.35 2.08 2.15
C GLY A 63 -10.40 2.93 3.41
N LEU A 64 -11.60 3.04 3.97
CA LEU A 64 -11.84 3.53 5.32
C LEU A 64 -11.99 2.34 6.28
N TYR A 65 -11.42 2.44 7.47
CA TYR A 65 -11.41 1.40 8.50
C TYR A 65 -11.87 1.99 9.84
N ASN A 66 -12.54 1.16 10.65
CA ASN A 66 -12.89 1.47 12.05
C ASN A 66 -11.84 0.93 13.05
N CYS A 67 -10.73 0.41 12.54
CA CYS A 67 -9.60 -0.15 13.27
C CYS A 67 -8.32 0.19 12.51
N ASP A 68 -7.18 0.07 13.18
CA ASP A 68 -5.87 0.17 12.53
C ASP A 68 -5.72 -0.99 11.51
N PRO A 69 -5.63 -0.72 10.20
CA PRO A 69 -5.54 -1.76 9.17
C PRO A 69 -4.27 -2.61 9.28
N ASP A 70 -3.19 -2.12 9.91
CA ASP A 70 -2.01 -2.93 10.23
C ASP A 70 -2.29 -4.01 11.29
N LYS A 71 -3.37 -3.84 12.08
CA LYS A 71 -3.77 -4.77 13.15
C LYS A 71 -4.95 -5.64 12.76
N CYS A 72 -5.96 -5.07 12.11
CA CYS A 72 -7.17 -5.78 11.73
C CYS A 72 -7.12 -6.37 10.31
N GLY A 73 -6.11 -6.01 9.52
CA GLY A 73 -5.88 -6.53 8.18
C GLY A 73 -6.54 -5.72 7.07
N VAL A 74 -5.95 -5.81 5.88
CA VAL A 74 -6.36 -5.01 4.70
C VAL A 74 -7.82 -5.22 4.31
N ASN A 75 -8.42 -6.39 4.53
CA ASN A 75 -9.81 -6.63 4.12
C ASN A 75 -10.85 -6.18 5.16
N SER A 76 -10.42 -5.58 6.28
CA SER A 76 -11.30 -5.14 7.38
C SER A 76 -11.80 -3.70 7.20
N TYR A 77 -11.85 -3.22 5.96
CA TYR A 77 -12.41 -1.91 5.65
C TYR A 77 -13.92 -1.91 5.89
N VAL A 78 -14.46 -0.73 6.17
CA VAL A 78 -15.87 -0.50 6.36
C VAL A 78 -16.62 -0.82 5.07
N SER A 79 -17.63 -1.68 5.15
CA SER A 79 -18.39 -2.15 3.98
C SER A 79 -18.83 -0.99 3.08
N GLY A 80 -18.46 -1.06 1.80
CA GLY A 80 -18.75 -0.03 0.79
C GLY A 80 -17.91 1.25 0.88
N ALA A 81 -17.06 1.42 1.89
CA ALA A 81 -16.23 2.61 2.07
C ALA A 81 -14.81 2.39 1.52
N TRP A 82 -14.75 2.16 0.21
CA TRP A 82 -13.48 2.03 -0.52
C TRP A 82 -13.64 2.49 -1.97
N GLN A 83 -12.53 2.84 -2.61
CA GLN A 83 -12.48 3.16 -4.05
C GLN A 83 -11.17 2.64 -4.65
N TRP A 84 -11.23 2.20 -5.92
CA TRP A 84 -10.03 2.03 -6.72
C TRP A 84 -9.24 3.33 -6.81
N ALA A 85 -7.94 3.27 -6.53
CA ALA A 85 -7.05 4.42 -6.63
C ALA A 85 -6.98 4.93 -8.09
N SER A 86 -7.16 4.05 -9.08
CA SER A 86 -7.23 4.44 -10.49
C SER A 86 -8.40 5.37 -10.85
N TYR A 87 -9.40 5.53 -9.97
CA TYR A 87 -10.58 6.38 -10.23
C TYR A 87 -10.39 7.83 -9.79
N GLY A 88 -9.29 8.16 -9.11
CA GLY A 88 -9.00 9.51 -8.68
C GLY A 88 -8.14 9.56 -7.43
N THR A 89 -7.89 10.77 -6.95
CA THR A 89 -7.13 11.08 -5.73
C THR A 89 -8.04 11.46 -4.56
N SER A 90 -9.35 11.29 -4.72
CA SER A 90 -10.33 11.50 -3.67
C SER A 90 -11.61 10.73 -3.94
N TYR A 91 -12.31 10.33 -2.88
CA TYR A 91 -13.72 9.98 -2.94
C TYR A 91 -14.47 10.49 -1.73
N THR A 92 -15.76 10.65 -1.94
CA THR A 92 -16.72 10.98 -0.91
C THR A 92 -17.65 9.78 -0.74
N PHE A 93 -17.85 9.37 0.50
CA PHE A 93 -18.88 8.40 0.84
C PHE A 93 -19.84 9.00 1.87
N THR A 94 -21.11 8.65 1.72
CA THR A 94 -22.18 9.02 2.65
C THR A 94 -22.64 7.74 3.33
N ARG A 95 -22.66 7.72 4.66
CA ARG A 95 -23.22 6.59 5.41
C ARG A 95 -23.84 7.09 6.69
N GLU A 96 -25.01 6.56 7.05
CA GLU A 96 -25.59 6.82 8.36
C GLU A 96 -24.61 6.40 9.47
N LEU A 97 -24.27 7.34 10.36
CA LEU A 97 -23.31 7.15 11.46
C LEU A 97 -23.82 6.18 12.55
N THR A 98 -24.95 5.53 12.33
CA THR A 98 -25.46 4.45 13.21
C THR A 98 -24.47 3.30 13.33
N ASP A 99 -23.54 3.17 12.38
CA ASP A 99 -22.47 2.18 12.39
C ASP A 99 -21.11 2.81 12.79
N SER A 100 -20.89 2.94 14.10
CA SER A 100 -19.58 2.92 14.79
C SER A 100 -18.44 3.88 14.37
N LEU A 101 -18.62 4.80 13.43
CA LEU A 101 -17.65 5.87 13.17
C LEU A 101 -17.85 7.03 14.15
N VAL A 102 -17.92 6.72 15.44
CA VAL A 102 -17.93 7.72 16.53
C VAL A 102 -16.59 7.57 17.25
N GLY A 103 -15.56 8.24 16.73
CA GLY A 103 -14.20 8.15 17.27
C GLY A 103 -13.11 8.22 16.21
N ALA A 104 -11.97 7.61 16.51
CA ALA A 104 -10.86 7.49 15.56
C ALA A 104 -11.23 6.51 14.43
N TYR A 105 -10.94 6.89 13.20
CA TYR A 105 -11.02 6.03 12.02
C TYR A 105 -9.69 6.05 11.30
N TRP A 106 -9.48 5.07 10.42
CA TRP A 106 -8.26 4.96 9.66
C TRP A 106 -8.55 5.00 8.18
N THR A 107 -7.66 5.63 7.41
CA THR A 107 -7.64 5.55 5.95
C THR A 107 -6.43 4.74 5.55
N GLY A 108 -6.60 3.72 4.71
CA GLY A 108 -5.52 2.83 4.29
C GLY A 108 -5.43 2.76 2.78
N TYR A 109 -4.21 2.89 2.24
CA TYR A 109 -3.92 2.61 0.85
C TYR A 109 -3.35 1.21 0.72
N VAL A 110 -3.98 0.42 -0.12
CA VAL A 110 -3.64 -0.97 -0.34
C VAL A 110 -3.21 -1.14 -1.78
N SER A 111 -2.04 -1.72 -1.97
CA SER A 111 -1.52 -2.05 -3.30
C SER A 111 -1.56 -3.54 -3.54
N TYR A 112 -1.81 -3.92 -4.78
CA TYR A 112 -1.70 -5.32 -5.20
C TYR A 112 -0.24 -5.65 -5.54
N ASP A 113 0.36 -6.53 -4.75
CA ASP A 113 1.68 -7.07 -5.04
C ASP A 113 1.56 -8.21 -6.06
N TYR A 114 1.83 -7.89 -7.32
CA TYR A 114 1.78 -8.84 -8.42
C TYR A 114 2.75 -10.02 -8.28
N ALA A 115 3.85 -9.87 -7.54
CA ALA A 115 4.82 -10.95 -7.35
C ALA A 115 4.29 -12.03 -6.41
N SER A 116 3.57 -11.63 -5.36
CA SER A 116 2.96 -12.58 -4.41
C SER A 116 1.49 -12.88 -4.69
N GLY A 117 0.83 -12.09 -5.54
CA GLY A 117 -0.60 -12.17 -5.79
C GLY A 117 -1.45 -11.75 -4.58
N GLN A 118 -0.90 -10.93 -3.69
CA GLN A 118 -1.54 -10.52 -2.43
C GLN A 118 -1.72 -9.01 -2.35
N TYR A 119 -2.73 -8.58 -1.60
CA TYR A 119 -2.90 -7.18 -1.23
C TYR A 119 -2.04 -6.84 -0.02
N ARG A 120 -1.38 -5.67 -0.06
CA ARG A 120 -0.53 -5.16 1.01
C ARG A 120 -0.94 -3.75 1.38
N LEU A 121 -1.02 -3.48 2.68
CA LEU A 121 -1.14 -2.12 3.17
C LEU A 121 0.18 -1.40 2.92
N MET A 122 0.14 -0.28 2.21
CA MET A 122 1.32 0.52 1.89
C MET A 122 1.46 1.73 2.81
N SER A 123 0.32 2.29 3.21
CA SER A 123 0.24 3.45 4.09
C SER A 123 -1.12 3.47 4.78
N SER A 124 -1.15 3.90 6.02
CA SER A 124 -2.35 4.15 6.79
C SER A 124 -2.24 5.50 7.52
N GLN A 125 -3.38 6.13 7.76
CA GLN A 125 -3.46 7.34 8.58
C GLN A 125 -4.66 7.27 9.49
N MET A 126 -4.41 7.47 10.79
CA MET A 126 -5.48 7.70 11.76
C MET A 126 -6.01 9.12 11.59
N ASN A 127 -7.33 9.24 11.59
CA ASN A 127 -8.05 10.49 11.57
C ASN A 127 -9.01 10.51 12.76
N ILE A 128 -9.24 11.69 13.31
CA ILE A 128 -10.16 11.88 14.45
C ILE A 128 -11.31 12.74 13.96
N LEU A 129 -12.54 12.30 14.21
CA LEU A 129 -13.72 13.10 13.97
C LEU A 129 -13.80 14.14 15.11
N ALA A 130 -13.61 15.41 14.78
CA ALA A 130 -13.89 16.53 15.69
C ALA A 130 -15.40 16.73 15.85
#